data_AF-A0A1G7ARU5-F1
#
_entry.id   AF-A0A1G7ARU5-F1
#
_cell.length_a   1.000
_cell.length_b   1.000
_cell.length_c   1.000
_cell.angle_alpha   90.00
_cell.angle_beta   90.00
_cell.angle_gamma   90.00
#
_symmetry.space_group_name_H-M   'P 1'
#
loop_
_entity.id
_entity.type
_entity.pdbx_description
1 polymer ?
#
loop_
_entity_poly.entity_id
_entity_poly.type
_entity_poly.pdbx_seq_one_letter_code
_entity_poly.pdbx_strand_id
1 'polypeptide(L)' 'MITIFLYKTVDKKFSHKLVSPPDMAMLNISEGLDFTLTPPPDYEQPWYWVEAEWTTEQPS' A
#
# COMPACT_ATOMS: atom_id res chain seq x y z
N MET A 1 -5.20 -0.10 17.31
CA MET A 1 -4.47 0.48 16.15
C MET A 1 -4.74 -0.39 14.95
N ILE A 2 -4.93 0.21 13.78
CA ILE A 2 -5.05 -0.48 12.50
C ILE A 2 -3.69 -0.47 11.80
N THR A 3 -3.42 -1.52 11.02
CA THR A 3 -2.29 -1.53 10.08
C THR A 3 -2.86 -1.48 8.67
N ILE A 4 -2.42 -0.50 7.88
CA ILE A 4 -2.71 -0.40 6.46
C ILE A 4 -1.41 -0.43 5.66
N PHE A 5 -1.49 -0.87 4.42
CA PHE A 5 -0.36 -0.95 3.50
C PHE A 5 -0.58 0.06 2.39
N LEU A 6 0.30 1.04 2.31
CA LEU A 6 0.18 2.14 1.37
C LEU A 6 0.94 1.81 0.09
N TYR A 7 0.31 2.09 -1.04
CA TYR A 7 0.90 2.01 -2.36
C TYR A 7 0.66 3.30 -3.12
N LYS A 8 1.51 3.60 -4.10
CA LYS A 8 1.39 4.78 -4.95
C LYS A 8 0.27 4.60 -5.96
N THR A 9 -0.56 5.63 -6.15
CA THR A 9 -1.69 5.54 -7.10
C THR A 9 -1.25 5.47 -8.56
N VAL A 10 -0.11 6.09 -8.89
CA VAL A 10 0.42 6.23 -10.27
C VAL A 10 0.98 4.91 -10.79
N ASP A 11 1.94 4.32 -10.08
CA ASP A 11 2.66 3.11 -10.51
C ASP A 11 2.23 1.85 -9.75
N LYS A 12 1.27 1.98 -8.82
CA LYS A 12 0.78 0.91 -7.93
C LYS A 12 1.83 0.33 -6.98
N LYS A 13 3.03 0.91 -6.91
CA LYS A 13 4.14 0.37 -6.14
C LYS A 13 3.91 0.50 -4.64
N PHE A 14 4.18 -0.57 -3.89
CA PHE A 14 4.22 -0.56 -2.44
C PHE A 14 5.17 0.53 -1.93
N SER A 15 4.69 1.30 -0.96
CA SER A 15 5.44 2.38 -0.32
C SER A 15 5.87 1.98 1.09
N HIS A 16 4.93 1.82 2.02
CA HIS A 16 5.20 1.48 3.42
C HIS A 16 3.95 0.99 4.14
N LYS A 17 4.14 0.38 5.32
CA LYS A 17 3.04 0.10 6.25
C LYS A 17 2.83 1.29 7.19
N LEU A 18 1.58 1.59 7.50
CA LEU A 18 1.20 2.59 8.48
C LEU A 18 0.47 1.91 9.64
N VAL A 19 0.92 2.15 10.87
CA VAL A 19 0.27 1.67 12.10
C VAL A 19 -0.19 2.88 12.89
N SER A 20 -1.50 3.08 12.99
CA SER A 20 -2.08 4.23 13.67
C SER A 20 -3.45 3.92 14.28
N PRO A 21 -4.02 4.80 15.12
CA PRO A 21 -5.45 4.79 15.39
C PRO A 21 -6.25 4.92 14.07
N PRO A 22 -7.45 4.31 13.97
CA PRO A 22 -8.28 4.38 12.75
C PRO A 22 -8.54 5.81 12.29
N ASP A 23 -8.85 6.70 13.22
CA ASP A 23 -9.18 8.10 12.97
C ASP A 23 -7.98 8.86 12.37
N MET A 24 -6.76 8.46 12.71
CA MET A 24 -5.52 9.03 12.15
C MET A 24 -5.07 8.35 10.86
N ALA A 25 -5.49 7.11 10.60
CA ALA A 25 -5.04 6.36 9.43
C ALA A 25 -5.44 7.10 8.14
N MET A 26 -6.70 7.56 8.08
CA MET A 26 -7.23 8.30 6.92
C MET A 26 -6.62 9.69 6.75
N LEU A 27 -6.24 10.35 7.85
CA LEU A 27 -5.62 11.68 7.81
C LEU A 27 -4.17 11.65 7.29
N ASN A 28 -3.49 10.52 7.44
CA ASN A 28 -2.08 10.35 7.05
C ASN A 28 -1.89 9.86 5.62
N ILE A 29 -2.97 9.53 4.89
CA ILE A 29 -2.87 9.17 3.48
C ILE A 29 -2.67 10.44 2.68
N SER A 30 -1.44 10.67 2.21
CA SER A 30 -1.10 11.81 1.38
C SER A 30 -1.66 11.67 -0.04
N GLU A 31 -1.75 12.79 -0.75
CA GLU A 31 -2.03 12.79 -2.18
C GLU A 31 -1.04 11.88 -2.92
N GLY A 32 -1.55 11.07 -3.84
CA GLY A 32 -0.74 10.10 -4.60
C GLY A 32 -0.53 8.74 -3.92
N LEU A 33 -1.07 8.53 -2.72
CA LEU A 33 -1.12 7.23 -2.06
C LEU A 33 -2.56 6.72 -1.97
N ASP A 34 -2.67 5.40 -1.97
CA ASP A 34 -3.88 4.65 -1.68
C ASP A 34 -3.51 3.45 -0.81
N PHE A 35 -4.49 2.74 -0.26
CA PHE A 35 -4.26 1.74 0.77
C PHE A 35 -4.95 0.41 0.50
N THR A 36 -4.34 -0.64 1.03
CA THR A 36 -4.95 -1.97 1.15
C THR A 36 -4.75 -2.50 2.57
N LEU A 37 -5.61 -3.44 2.96
CA LEU A 37 -5.47 -4.19 4.22
C LEU A 37 -4.66 -5.48 4.03
N THR A 38 -4.36 -5.85 2.79
CA THR A 38 -3.58 -7.04 2.45
C THR A 38 -2.08 -6.67 2.48
N PRO A 39 -1.24 -7.34 3.31
CA PRO A 39 0.20 -7.12 3.28
C PRO A 39 0.81 -7.62 1.97
N PRO A 40 1.91 -7.01 1.47
CA PRO A 40 2.74 -7.67 0.47
C PRO A 40 3.29 -8.99 1.06
N PRO A 41 3.51 -10.03 0.23
CA PRO A 41 4.02 -11.32 0.71
C PRO A 41 5.33 -11.24 1.49
N ASP A 42 6.21 -10.32 1.09
CA ASP A 42 7.49 -10.04 1.75
C ASP A 42 7.91 -8.58 1.51
N TYR A 43 9.13 -8.24 1.93
CA TYR A 43 9.76 -6.92 1.72
C TYR A 43 11.09 -7.02 0.98
N GLU A 44 11.37 -8.16 0.33
CA GLU A 44 12.65 -8.41 -0.34
C GLU A 44 12.66 -7.89 -1.78
N GLN A 45 11.48 -7.65 -2.36
CA GLN A 45 11.29 -7.20 -3.74
C GLN A 45 10.23 -6.10 -3.85
N PRO A 46 10.22 -5.33 -4.96
CA PRO A 46 9.14 -4.38 -5.21
C PRO A 46 7.83 -5.12 -5.49
N TRP A 47 6.77 -4.70 -4.80
CA TRP A 47 5.42 -5.19 -4.98
C TRP A 47 4.53 -4.09 -5.59
N TYR A 48 3.57 -4.48 -6.40
CA TYR A 48 2.60 -3.62 -7.07
C TYR A 48 1.18 -4.11 -6.80
N TRP A 49 0.26 -3.21 -6.43
CA TRP A 49 -1.13 -3.55 -6.12
C TRP A 49 -2.02 -3.43 -7.36
N VAL A 50 -2.38 -4.56 -7.97
CA VAL A 50 -3.13 -4.62 -9.24
C VAL A 50 -4.25 -5.66 -9.08
N GLU A 51 -5.45 -5.33 -9.54
CA GLU A 51 -6.61 -6.24 -9.50
C GLU A 51 -6.88 -6.88 -8.11
N ALA A 52 -6.67 -6.11 -7.04
CA ALA A 52 -6.80 -6.53 -5.64
C ALA A 52 -5.81 -7.62 -5.17
N GLU A 53 -4.69 -7.76 -5.87
CA GLU A 53 -3.60 -8.68 -5.52
C GLU A 53 -2.23 -7.97 -5.58
N TRP A 54 -1.25 -8.52 -4.87
CA TRP A 54 0.14 -8.08 -4.94
C TRP A 54 0.87 -8.86 -6.03
N THR A 55 1.49 -8.15 -6.96
CA THR A 55 2.31 -8.73 -8.04
C THR A 55 3.71 -8.11 -8.08
N THR A 56 4.68 -8.85 -8.59
CA THR A 56 6.02 -8.35 -8.92
C THR A 56 6.11 -7.76 -10.33
N GLU A 57 5.10 -8.02 -11.16
CA GLU A 57 5.03 -7.49 -12.51
C GLU A 57 4.65 -6.01 -12.44
N GLN A 58 5.55 -5.15 -12.92
CA GLN A 58 5.27 -3.73 -12.99
C GLN A 58 4.13 -3.50 -14.00
N PRO A 59 3.02 -2.85 -13.60
CA PRO A 59 1.96 -2.51 -14.53
C PRO A 59 2.48 -1.56 -15.61
N SER A 60 2.03 -1.79 -16.85
CA SER A 60 2.41 -1.01 -18.04
C SER A 60 1.83 0.39 -18.05
#